data_AF-A0A4Y2NIA9-F1
#
_entry.id   AF-A0A4Y2NIA9-F1
#
_cell.length_a   1.000
_cell.length_b   1.000
_cell.length_c   1.000
_cell.angle_alpha   90.00
_cell.angle_beta   90.00
_cell.angle_gamma   90.00
#
_symmetry.space_group_name_H-M   'P 1'
#
loop_
_entity.id
_entity.type
_entity.pdbx_description
1 polymer ?
#
loop_
_entity_poly.entity_id
_entity_poly.type
_entity_poly.pdbx_seq_one_letter_code
_entity_poly.pdbx_strand_id
1 'polypeptide(L)'
;KLKEKINVYEDSGITVRFSEEPFSVIILTPIMKRAHNLKSSGEIVFVDSTSSCDPDNHSITFMPCPCSAGAVPLAVIITKVQTENSYVKGFQLLNEALENPFNNKGHPEIFMTDDSDAEINALQNVWPASRNLLCIFHVAQAVWRWLWDSSHQIPKEHRNKLMLIFQQIMYAQTVEEAENAYKNACGYIGVYLPTYDNWNKYLNNCWKKKQLWCLAFRNEKVRGHHTNNFSEVCVRIFKDEVLCRVKAYNVLTILDFVAMQLENHYEKKFRDFANNRCANPRLFLLSLKKKAASISKEDITLLSDGMFSVKSDANVYIINMKSACCTCPAGLYGRFCKHQYCVYEHYEIVASNFPPVLPQDKHEVAVLALGEKAPPKDFFEPLLLEITATREVEEAHPTVTEELSLSSYVPEDNNSSYEEKRQNLLKEIFSVMSHNDQIHKSSLSGLNKFLKKLQNVKSSGSWESFLHTAGNSVGIRRRSGAAIRVQPTSIARRSPFITRGSKRFPGGRPAGAPLSKKRKHSLGANIKFNQPNAKRH
;
A
#
# COMPACT_ATOMS: atom_id res chain seq x y z
N LYS A 1 18.67 14.87 24.33
CA LYS A 1 18.88 14.12 23.06
C LYS A 1 17.90 14.48 21.94
N LEU A 2 16.57 14.29 22.04
CA LEU A 2 15.66 14.72 20.95
C LEU A 2 15.76 16.24 20.74
N LYS A 3 15.63 17.03 21.82
CA LYS A 3 15.84 18.50 21.82
C LYS A 3 17.17 18.93 21.16
N GLU A 4 18.26 18.20 21.42
CA GLU A 4 19.58 18.48 20.85
C GLU A 4 19.66 18.19 19.33
N LYS A 5 18.88 17.23 18.83
CA LYS A 5 18.94 16.77 17.44
C LYS A 5 17.91 17.40 16.51
N ILE A 6 16.89 18.10 17.02
CA ILE A 6 15.82 18.69 16.20
C ILE A 6 16.39 19.55 15.08
N ASN A 7 17.33 20.45 15.40
CA ASN A 7 17.93 21.34 14.42
C ASN A 7 18.58 20.58 13.25
N VAL A 8 19.21 19.42 13.52
CA VAL A 8 19.84 18.58 12.47
C VAL A 8 18.80 18.06 11.46
N TYR A 9 17.60 17.72 11.93
CA TYR A 9 16.51 17.28 11.06
C TYR A 9 15.90 18.47 10.31
N GLU A 10 15.73 19.62 10.98
CA GLU A 10 15.20 20.84 10.38
C GLU A 10 16.12 21.38 9.27
N ASP A 11 17.45 21.32 9.45
CA ASP A 11 18.45 21.64 8.43
C ASP A 11 18.32 20.74 7.18
N SER A 12 17.78 19.53 7.33
CA SER A 12 17.49 18.58 6.25
C SER A 12 16.05 18.71 5.71
N GLY A 13 15.32 19.76 6.10
CA GLY A 13 13.94 20.02 5.68
C GLY A 13 12.89 19.14 6.37
N ILE A 14 13.24 18.37 7.39
CA ILE A 14 12.33 17.51 8.14
C ILE A 14 11.80 18.28 9.34
N THR A 15 10.47 18.34 9.49
CA THR A 15 9.85 18.93 10.68
C THR A 15 9.61 17.86 11.73
N VAL A 16 10.10 18.14 12.94
CA VAL A 16 9.87 17.33 14.13
C VAL A 16 9.25 18.21 15.20
N ARG A 17 8.10 17.79 15.73
CA ARG A 17 7.50 18.38 16.95
C ARG A 17 7.27 17.28 17.97
N PHE A 18 7.34 17.60 19.25
CA PHE A 18 7.10 16.62 20.29
C PHE A 18 6.45 17.26 21.51
N SER A 19 5.81 16.40 22.30
CA SER A 19 5.27 16.68 23.63
C SER A 19 5.79 15.61 24.58
N GLU A 20 6.07 15.98 25.83
CA GLU A 20 6.48 15.02 26.87
C GLU A 20 5.26 14.44 27.61
N GLU A 21 4.17 15.20 27.72
CA GLU A 21 2.95 14.79 28.43
C GLU A 21 1.66 15.07 27.62
N PRO A 22 0.95 14.03 27.14
CA PRO A 22 1.48 12.68 26.94
C PRO A 22 2.60 12.66 25.89
N PHE A 23 3.54 11.72 26.06
CA PHE A 23 4.67 11.60 25.14
C PHE A 23 4.21 11.31 23.71
N SER A 24 4.50 12.26 22.82
CA SER A 24 4.12 12.24 21.41
C SER A 24 5.20 12.89 20.56
N VAL A 25 5.52 12.32 19.40
CA VAL A 25 6.47 12.88 18.43
C VAL A 25 5.82 12.82 17.05
N ILE A 26 5.78 13.93 16.33
CA ILE A 26 5.38 13.96 14.92
C ILE A 26 6.63 14.12 14.06
N ILE A 27 6.63 13.45 12.91
CA ILE A 27 7.69 13.50 11.92
C ILE A 27 7.06 13.80 10.56
N LEU A 28 7.51 14.89 9.94
CA LEU A 28 7.09 15.33 8.61
C LEU A 28 8.32 15.47 7.71
N THR A 29 8.48 14.54 6.79
CA THR A 29 9.52 14.60 5.76
C THR A 29 9.13 15.57 4.63
N PRO A 30 10.06 15.99 3.77
CA PRO A 30 9.73 16.83 2.60
C PRO A 30 8.63 16.25 1.71
N ILE A 31 8.63 14.93 1.43
CA ILE A 31 7.54 14.27 0.69
C ILE A 31 6.21 14.38 1.44
N MET A 32 6.19 14.15 2.76
CA MET A 32 4.98 14.23 3.59
C MET A 32 4.38 15.64 3.57
N LYS A 33 5.22 16.68 3.69
CA LYS A 33 4.79 18.08 3.59
C LYS A 33 4.16 18.38 2.23
N ARG A 34 4.81 17.97 1.12
CA ARG A 34 4.25 18.14 -0.23
C ARG A 34 2.97 17.35 -0.44
N ALA A 35 2.83 16.19 0.21
CA ALA A 35 1.62 15.37 0.11
C ALA A 35 0.36 16.08 0.64
N HIS A 36 0.50 17.03 1.57
CA HIS A 36 -0.62 17.88 2.00
C HIS A 36 -1.12 18.83 0.90
N ASN A 37 -0.38 19.05 -0.19
CA ASN A 37 -0.87 19.84 -1.33
C ASN A 37 -1.66 19.00 -2.35
N LEU A 38 -1.77 17.67 -2.15
CA LEU A 38 -2.56 16.82 -3.02
C LEU A 38 -4.05 17.01 -2.72
N LYS A 39 -4.88 17.14 -3.75
CA LYS A 39 -6.34 17.21 -3.62
C LYS A 39 -6.91 16.10 -2.75
N SER A 40 -6.40 14.88 -2.94
CA SER A 40 -6.80 13.67 -2.20
C SER A 40 -6.56 13.77 -0.68
N SER A 41 -5.57 14.55 -0.24
CA SER A 41 -5.29 14.75 1.20
C SER A 41 -6.43 15.49 1.90
N GLY A 42 -7.18 16.33 1.18
CA GLY A 42 -8.39 17.00 1.66
C GLY A 42 -9.67 16.21 1.41
N GLU A 43 -9.61 15.04 0.78
CA GLU A 43 -10.77 14.20 0.47
C GLU A 43 -10.85 13.00 1.40
N ILE A 44 -9.81 12.18 1.43
CA ILE A 44 -9.79 10.96 2.23
C ILE A 44 -8.38 10.66 2.78
N VAL A 45 -8.33 10.46 4.09
CA VAL A 45 -7.11 10.07 4.81
C VAL A 45 -7.37 8.77 5.53
N PHE A 46 -6.41 7.86 5.44
CA PHE A 46 -6.45 6.60 6.15
C PHE A 46 -5.62 6.72 7.41
N VAL A 47 -5.98 6.00 8.47
CA VAL A 47 -5.21 5.99 9.72
C VAL A 47 -5.05 4.56 10.18
N ASP A 48 -3.82 4.16 10.49
CA ASP A 48 -3.53 2.88 11.13
C ASP A 48 -2.32 3.02 12.03
N SER A 49 -2.37 2.27 13.12
CA SER A 49 -1.40 2.33 14.20
C SER A 49 -0.75 0.97 14.39
N THR A 50 0.57 0.95 14.35
CA THR A 50 1.37 -0.27 14.59
C THR A 50 2.23 -0.12 15.83
N SER A 51 2.42 -1.20 16.57
CA SER A 51 3.37 -1.28 17.69
C SER A 51 4.48 -2.29 17.42
N SER A 52 5.30 -2.54 18.44
CA SER A 52 6.40 -3.51 18.43
C SER A 52 7.55 -3.19 17.46
N CYS A 53 7.74 -1.90 17.16
CA CYS A 53 8.81 -1.42 16.29
C CYS A 53 10.09 -1.06 17.06
N ASP A 54 10.03 -1.00 18.38
CA ASP A 54 11.13 -0.71 19.30
C ASP A 54 10.97 -1.50 20.63
N PRO A 55 11.92 -1.43 21.58
CA PRO A 55 11.85 -2.13 22.86
C PRO A 55 10.67 -1.70 23.74
N ASP A 56 10.35 -0.40 23.72
CA ASP A 56 9.32 0.19 24.58
C ASP A 56 7.90 0.04 23.99
N ASN A 57 7.79 -0.57 22.80
CA ASN A 57 6.56 -0.81 22.07
C ASN A 57 5.72 0.47 21.87
N HIS A 58 6.38 1.58 21.53
CA HIS A 58 5.70 2.80 21.12
C HIS A 58 4.72 2.49 19.99
N SER A 59 3.59 3.20 19.98
CA SER A 59 2.64 3.17 18.87
C SER A 59 3.13 4.11 17.79
N ILE A 60 3.18 3.63 16.56
CA ILE A 60 3.56 4.37 15.37
C ILE A 60 2.34 4.42 14.46
N THR A 61 1.79 5.59 14.29
CA THR A 61 0.59 5.86 13.50
C THR A 61 0.98 6.49 12.18
N PHE A 62 0.49 5.90 11.09
CA PHE A 62 0.64 6.43 9.73
C PHE A 62 -0.69 7.06 9.29
N MET A 63 -0.59 8.22 8.65
CA MET A 63 -1.76 8.89 8.06
C MET A 63 -1.62 9.02 6.53
N PRO A 64 -1.79 7.96 5.72
CA PRO A 64 -1.65 8.09 4.28
C PRO A 64 -2.89 8.64 3.58
N CYS A 65 -2.68 9.32 2.46
CA CYS A 65 -3.71 9.65 1.48
C CYS A 65 -3.45 8.96 0.13
N PRO A 66 -4.47 8.79 -0.73
CA PRO A 66 -4.29 8.30 -2.09
C PRO A 66 -3.41 9.24 -2.93
N CYS A 67 -2.62 8.69 -3.84
CA CYS A 67 -1.98 9.45 -4.91
C CYS A 67 -1.91 8.60 -6.18
N SER A 68 -1.54 9.19 -7.31
CA SER A 68 -1.41 8.50 -8.59
C SER A 68 -0.47 7.27 -8.54
N ALA A 69 0.53 7.29 -7.65
CA ALA A 69 1.43 6.18 -7.36
C ALA A 69 0.98 5.25 -6.21
N GLY A 70 -0.32 5.24 -5.88
CA GLY A 70 -0.95 4.44 -4.84
C GLY A 70 -1.26 5.25 -3.58
N ALA A 71 -0.32 5.31 -2.65
CA ALA A 71 -0.48 6.04 -1.39
C ALA A 71 0.83 6.68 -0.95
N VAL A 72 0.68 7.79 -0.24
CA VAL A 72 1.75 8.59 0.36
C VAL A 72 1.37 8.92 1.82
N PRO A 73 2.28 8.75 2.80
CA PRO A 73 2.04 9.19 4.16
C PRO A 73 1.99 10.72 4.22
N LEU A 74 1.04 11.27 4.99
CA LEU A 74 1.00 12.69 5.37
C LEU A 74 1.81 12.95 6.64
N ALA A 75 1.86 11.98 7.55
CA ALA A 75 2.64 12.08 8.78
C ALA A 75 2.99 10.69 9.32
N VAL A 76 4.04 10.65 10.14
CA VAL A 76 4.32 9.55 11.08
C VAL A 76 4.27 10.11 12.48
N ILE A 77 3.41 9.53 13.32
CA ILE A 77 3.17 9.98 14.69
C ILE A 77 3.56 8.84 15.62
N ILE A 78 4.44 9.14 16.58
CA ILE A 78 4.91 8.18 17.58
C ILE A 78 4.31 8.58 18.92
N THR A 79 3.56 7.69 19.54
CA THR A 79 2.98 7.90 20.88
C THR A 79 3.39 6.77 21.81
N LYS A 80 3.39 7.03 23.12
CA LYS A 80 3.75 6.02 24.13
C LYS A 80 2.76 4.85 24.17
N VAL A 81 1.47 5.15 24.04
CA VAL A 81 0.37 4.17 24.16
C VAL A 81 -0.79 4.55 23.24
N GLN A 82 -1.61 3.56 22.86
CA GLN A 82 -2.80 3.74 22.00
C GLN A 82 -4.03 4.16 22.82
N THR A 83 -3.96 5.33 23.47
CA THR A 83 -5.09 5.93 24.19
C THR A 83 -5.60 7.15 23.45
N GLU A 84 -6.87 7.50 23.66
CA GLU A 84 -7.48 8.69 23.06
C GLU A 84 -6.65 9.96 23.32
N ASN A 85 -6.24 10.19 24.58
CA ASN A 85 -5.41 11.34 24.94
C ASN A 85 -4.05 11.37 24.20
N SER A 86 -3.40 10.22 24.06
CA SER A 86 -2.15 10.12 23.28
C SER A 86 -2.36 10.50 21.82
N TYR A 87 -3.43 9.99 21.20
CA TYR A 87 -3.77 10.29 19.81
C TYR A 87 -4.11 11.76 19.63
N VAL A 88 -4.95 12.33 20.50
CA VAL A 88 -5.31 13.75 20.49
C VAL A 88 -4.06 14.61 20.50
N LYS A 89 -3.10 14.34 21.41
CA LYS A 89 -1.88 15.14 21.46
C LYS A 89 -1.02 14.98 20.20
N GLY A 90 -0.89 13.77 19.68
CA GLY A 90 -0.17 13.52 18.41
C GLY A 90 -0.80 14.24 17.21
N PHE A 91 -2.13 14.23 17.11
CA PHE A 91 -2.87 14.90 16.05
C PHE A 91 -2.87 16.44 16.18
N GLN A 92 -2.93 16.98 17.40
CA GLN A 92 -2.77 18.42 17.64
C GLN A 92 -1.38 18.91 17.21
N LEU A 93 -0.32 18.16 17.57
CA LEU A 93 1.04 18.47 17.13
C LEU A 93 1.19 18.48 15.60
N LEU A 94 0.42 17.65 14.88
CA LEU A 94 0.40 17.68 13.42
C LEU A 94 -0.20 18.99 12.88
N ASN A 95 -1.33 19.43 13.45
CA ASN A 95 -1.95 20.72 13.07
C ASN A 95 -1.02 21.90 13.39
N GLU A 96 -0.34 21.89 14.54
CA GLU A 96 0.63 22.92 14.92
C GLU A 96 1.86 22.96 13.99
N ALA A 97 2.20 21.84 13.34
CA ALA A 97 3.39 21.71 12.51
C ALA A 97 3.19 22.18 11.06
N LEU A 98 1.96 22.48 10.64
CA LEU A 98 1.60 22.81 9.25
C LEU A 98 0.72 24.05 9.21
N GLU A 99 1.04 25.00 8.31
CA GLU A 99 0.24 26.21 8.13
C GLU A 99 -1.09 25.91 7.42
N ASN A 100 -1.04 25.19 6.29
CA ASN A 100 -2.21 24.91 5.46
C ASN A 100 -2.35 23.40 5.17
N PRO A 101 -2.72 22.58 6.17
CA PRO A 101 -2.79 21.14 5.97
C PRO A 101 -4.02 20.71 5.16
N PHE A 102 -3.93 19.50 4.58
CA PHE A 102 -5.03 18.80 3.89
C PHE A 102 -5.62 19.57 2.72
N ASN A 103 -4.75 19.98 1.80
CA ASN A 103 -5.06 20.77 0.60
C ASN A 103 -5.76 22.09 0.96
N ASN A 104 -5.19 22.80 1.94
CA ASN A 104 -5.70 24.07 2.48
C ASN A 104 -7.11 24.00 3.11
N LYS A 105 -7.64 22.79 3.37
CA LYS A 105 -8.95 22.63 4.04
C LYS A 105 -8.84 22.60 5.57
N GLY A 106 -7.65 22.40 6.14
CA GLY A 106 -7.47 22.23 7.58
C GLY A 106 -7.87 20.84 8.11
N HIS A 107 -8.70 20.09 7.36
CA HIS A 107 -9.13 18.73 7.67
C HIS A 107 -9.49 17.97 6.37
N PRO A 108 -9.42 16.63 6.35
CA PRO A 108 -9.99 15.85 5.25
C PRO A 108 -11.51 15.75 5.37
N GLU A 109 -12.20 15.45 4.26
CA GLU A 109 -13.64 15.15 4.32
C GLU A 109 -13.91 13.82 5.03
N ILE A 110 -13.06 12.82 4.81
CA ILE A 110 -13.22 11.46 5.33
C ILE A 110 -11.95 10.95 5.99
N PHE A 111 -12.09 10.36 7.18
CA PHE A 111 -11.11 9.44 7.75
C PHE A 111 -11.58 8.00 7.59
N MET A 112 -10.67 7.10 7.19
CA MET A 112 -10.90 5.66 7.12
C MET A 112 -9.98 4.94 8.11
N THR A 113 -10.57 4.33 9.13
CA THR A 113 -9.83 3.73 10.25
C THR A 113 -10.18 2.27 10.47
N ASP A 114 -9.44 1.63 11.36
CA ASP A 114 -9.87 0.39 11.98
C ASP A 114 -10.91 0.65 13.07
N ASP A 115 -11.51 -0.40 13.63
CA ASP A 115 -12.50 -0.29 14.71
C ASP A 115 -11.80 -0.07 16.06
N SER A 116 -11.35 1.17 16.27
CA SER A 116 -10.63 1.64 17.46
C SER A 116 -11.31 2.89 18.01
N ASP A 117 -12.09 2.74 19.08
CA ASP A 117 -12.80 3.88 19.70
C ASP A 117 -11.82 5.00 20.12
N ALA A 118 -10.64 4.65 20.63
CA ALA A 118 -9.61 5.64 21.01
C ALA A 118 -9.09 6.47 19.82
N GLU A 119 -8.88 5.85 18.67
CA GLU A 119 -8.42 6.54 17.46
C GLU A 119 -9.55 7.39 16.86
N ILE A 120 -10.77 6.85 16.81
CA ILE A 120 -11.96 7.52 16.27
C ILE A 120 -12.32 8.75 17.10
N ASN A 121 -12.37 8.63 18.43
CA ASN A 121 -12.68 9.74 19.32
C ASN A 121 -11.63 10.85 19.22
N ALA A 122 -10.35 10.48 19.12
CA ALA A 122 -9.28 11.45 18.95
C ALA A 122 -9.36 12.21 17.62
N LEU A 123 -9.71 11.53 16.52
CA LEU A 123 -9.96 12.17 15.23
C LEU A 123 -11.15 13.12 15.30
N GLN A 124 -12.25 12.72 15.94
CA GLN A 124 -13.43 13.58 16.14
C GLN A 124 -13.13 14.79 17.03
N ASN A 125 -12.25 14.64 18.01
CA ASN A 125 -11.83 15.73 18.89
C ASN A 125 -11.01 16.79 18.13
N VAL A 126 -10.03 16.36 17.32
CA VAL A 126 -9.10 17.26 16.63
C VAL A 126 -9.67 17.80 15.31
N TRP A 127 -10.46 17.00 14.59
CA TRP A 127 -11.07 17.36 13.31
C TRP A 127 -12.57 17.00 13.28
N PRO A 128 -13.42 17.71 14.05
CA PRO A 128 -14.85 17.39 14.17
C PRO A 128 -15.64 17.54 12.86
N ALA A 129 -15.12 18.30 11.90
CA ALA A 129 -15.72 18.48 10.58
C ALA A 129 -15.52 17.26 9.65
N SER A 130 -14.59 16.36 9.98
CA SER A 130 -14.33 15.15 9.20
C SER A 130 -15.32 14.04 9.54
N ARG A 131 -15.81 13.33 8.51
CA ARG A 131 -16.59 12.12 8.72
C ARG A 131 -15.66 10.92 8.94
N ASN A 132 -15.90 10.13 9.98
CA ASN A 132 -15.16 8.88 10.19
C ASN A 132 -15.89 7.68 9.58
N LEU A 133 -15.16 6.80 8.89
CA LEU A 133 -15.65 5.54 8.33
C LEU A 133 -14.73 4.38 8.77
N LEU A 134 -15.29 3.19 8.93
CA LEU A 134 -14.55 1.99 9.29
C LEU A 134 -14.17 1.18 8.06
N CYS A 135 -12.98 0.58 8.08
CA CYS A 135 -12.59 -0.43 7.12
C CYS A 135 -13.54 -1.64 7.17
N ILE A 136 -14.27 -1.91 6.08
CA ILE A 136 -15.26 -3.00 6.06
C ILE A 136 -14.63 -4.38 6.26
N PHE A 137 -13.35 -4.53 5.87
CA PHE A 137 -12.60 -5.76 6.11
C PHE A 137 -12.38 -6.01 7.60
N HIS A 138 -12.01 -4.97 8.36
CA HIS A 138 -11.78 -5.10 9.80
C HIS A 138 -13.10 -5.29 10.57
N VAL A 139 -14.19 -4.67 10.12
CA VAL A 139 -15.54 -4.95 10.65
C VAL A 139 -15.93 -6.41 10.42
N ALA A 140 -15.83 -6.90 9.17
CA ALA A 140 -16.11 -8.30 8.85
C ALA A 140 -15.21 -9.26 9.64
N GLN A 141 -13.95 -8.89 9.84
CA GLN A 141 -13.02 -9.66 10.64
C GLN A 141 -13.40 -9.69 12.12
N ALA A 142 -13.85 -8.58 12.69
CA ALA A 142 -14.30 -8.48 14.07
C ALA A 142 -15.54 -9.36 14.31
N VAL A 143 -16.54 -9.27 13.43
CA VAL A 143 -17.74 -10.14 13.50
C VAL A 143 -17.37 -11.61 13.38
N TRP A 144 -16.47 -11.95 12.45
CA TRP A 144 -16.02 -13.34 12.31
C TRP A 144 -15.25 -13.82 13.54
N ARG A 145 -14.42 -12.98 14.18
CA ARG A 145 -13.76 -13.33 15.45
C ARG A 145 -14.78 -13.54 16.56
N TRP A 146 -15.78 -12.65 16.66
CA TRP A 146 -16.85 -12.74 17.65
C TRP A 146 -17.63 -14.06 17.53
N LEU A 147 -18.02 -14.45 16.31
CA LEU A 147 -18.71 -15.71 16.04
C LEU A 147 -17.89 -16.95 16.41
N TRP A 148 -16.56 -16.84 16.41
CA TRP A 148 -15.63 -17.93 16.73
C TRP A 148 -15.20 -17.98 18.19
N ASP A 149 -15.56 -16.98 19.00
CA ASP A 149 -15.29 -16.98 20.42
C ASP A 149 -16.24 -17.95 21.13
N SER A 150 -15.66 -18.90 21.87
CA SER A 150 -16.41 -19.94 22.58
C SER A 150 -17.32 -19.38 23.67
N SER A 151 -17.00 -18.21 24.24
CA SER A 151 -17.81 -17.57 25.28
C SER A 151 -19.20 -17.16 24.79
N HIS A 152 -19.37 -16.93 23.49
CA HIS A 152 -20.66 -16.52 22.90
C HIS A 152 -21.59 -17.70 22.55
N GLN A 153 -21.12 -18.94 22.71
CA GLN A 153 -21.94 -20.17 22.59
C GLN A 153 -22.62 -20.36 21.23
N ILE A 154 -22.00 -19.90 20.15
CA ILE A 154 -22.51 -20.11 18.78
C ILE A 154 -21.98 -21.44 18.21
N PRO A 155 -22.84 -22.41 17.85
CA PRO A 155 -22.43 -23.67 17.22
C PRO A 155 -21.71 -23.43 15.90
N LYS A 156 -20.73 -24.29 15.59
CA LYS A 156 -19.82 -24.10 14.46
C LYS A 156 -20.59 -24.03 13.15
N GLU A 157 -21.54 -24.93 12.95
CA GLU A 157 -22.42 -25.09 11.79
C GLU A 157 -23.31 -23.88 11.50
N HIS A 158 -23.46 -22.95 12.45
CA HIS A 158 -24.30 -21.76 12.29
C HIS A 158 -23.50 -20.49 12.01
N ARG A 159 -22.20 -20.47 12.31
CA ARG A 159 -21.35 -19.26 12.21
C ARG A 159 -21.31 -18.68 10.80
N ASN A 160 -21.16 -19.53 9.78
CA ASN A 160 -21.14 -19.08 8.38
C ASN A 160 -22.49 -18.45 7.97
N LYS A 161 -23.62 -19.04 8.39
CA LYS A 161 -24.95 -18.50 8.11
C LYS A 161 -25.15 -17.13 8.76
N LEU A 162 -24.77 -16.98 10.04
CA LEU A 162 -24.82 -15.68 10.74
C LEU A 162 -23.91 -14.63 10.08
N MET A 163 -22.73 -15.03 9.62
CA MET A 163 -21.84 -14.14 8.87
C MET A 163 -22.45 -13.70 7.54
N LEU A 164 -23.14 -14.60 6.82
CA LEU A 164 -23.82 -14.25 5.56
C LEU A 164 -24.95 -13.23 5.79
N ILE A 165 -25.74 -13.41 6.84
CA ILE A 165 -26.77 -12.46 7.26
C ILE A 165 -26.14 -11.08 7.53
N PHE A 166 -25.04 -11.03 8.27
CA PHE A 166 -24.34 -9.77 8.52
C PHE A 166 -23.78 -9.14 7.23
N GLN A 167 -23.28 -9.96 6.30
CA GLN A 167 -22.77 -9.50 5.01
C GLN A 167 -23.88 -8.91 4.13
N GLN A 168 -25.10 -9.44 4.18
CA GLN A 168 -26.25 -8.84 3.47
C GLN A 168 -26.51 -7.41 3.95
N ILE A 169 -26.41 -7.16 5.26
CA ILE A 169 -26.51 -5.80 5.81
C ILE A 169 -25.32 -4.95 5.36
N MET A 170 -24.10 -5.47 5.46
CA MET A 170 -22.87 -4.73 5.14
C MET A 170 -22.82 -4.26 3.70
N TYR A 171 -23.21 -5.12 2.75
CA TYR A 171 -23.08 -4.89 1.32
C TYR A 171 -24.35 -4.34 0.66
N ALA A 172 -25.42 -4.09 1.43
CA ALA A 172 -26.60 -3.39 0.94
C ALA A 172 -26.21 -2.06 0.27
N GLN A 173 -26.85 -1.75 -0.86
CA GLN A 173 -26.52 -0.58 -1.68
C GLN A 173 -27.38 0.62 -1.33
N THR A 174 -28.59 0.38 -0.82
CA THR A 174 -29.52 1.43 -0.38
C THR A 174 -29.82 1.33 1.11
N VAL A 175 -30.23 2.45 1.72
CA VAL A 175 -30.61 2.49 3.13
C VAL A 175 -31.78 1.55 3.41
N GLU A 176 -32.75 1.50 2.50
CA GLU A 176 -33.91 0.60 2.59
C GLU A 176 -33.48 -0.88 2.55
N GLU A 177 -32.60 -1.27 1.63
CA GLU A 177 -32.04 -2.62 1.57
C GLU A 177 -31.33 -3.00 2.87
N ALA A 178 -30.54 -2.07 3.44
CA ALA A 178 -29.81 -2.30 4.68
C ALA A 178 -30.77 -2.49 5.86
N GLU A 179 -31.82 -1.67 5.95
CA GLU A 179 -32.85 -1.77 6.99
C GLU A 179 -33.65 -3.06 6.88
N ASN A 180 -34.05 -3.45 5.67
CA ASN A 180 -34.75 -4.70 5.42
C ASN A 180 -33.85 -5.91 5.73
N ALA A 181 -32.59 -5.88 5.31
CA ALA A 181 -31.61 -6.91 5.65
C ALA A 181 -31.41 -7.02 7.18
N TYR A 182 -31.38 -5.90 7.91
CA TYR A 182 -31.27 -5.91 9.37
C TYR A 182 -32.53 -6.46 10.06
N LYS A 183 -33.73 -6.11 9.61
CA LYS A 183 -34.98 -6.69 10.11
C LYS A 183 -35.02 -8.21 9.87
N ASN A 184 -34.66 -8.65 8.67
CA ASN A 184 -34.56 -10.06 8.32
C ASN A 184 -33.52 -10.79 9.20
N ALA A 185 -32.40 -10.13 9.50
CA ALA A 185 -31.36 -10.67 10.37
C ALA A 185 -31.83 -10.88 11.82
N CYS A 186 -32.59 -9.92 12.37
CA CYS A 186 -33.14 -10.03 13.73
C CYS A 186 -34.23 -11.10 13.82
N GLY A 187 -35.06 -11.22 12.78
CA GLY A 187 -36.13 -12.21 12.70
C GLY A 187 -35.70 -13.57 12.15
N TYR A 188 -34.42 -13.74 11.78
CA TYR A 188 -33.90 -14.95 11.11
C TYR A 188 -34.72 -15.34 9.87
N ILE A 189 -35.26 -14.35 9.15
CA ILE A 189 -36.13 -14.55 8.00
C ILE A 189 -35.30 -15.13 6.84
N GLY A 190 -35.80 -16.22 6.25
CA GLY A 190 -35.13 -16.89 5.12
C GLY A 190 -33.94 -17.77 5.51
N VAL A 191 -33.69 -17.98 6.81
CA VAL A 191 -32.65 -18.89 7.30
C VAL A 191 -33.20 -19.88 8.32
N TYR A 192 -32.86 -21.16 8.17
CA TYR A 192 -33.19 -22.18 9.17
C TYR A 192 -32.11 -22.19 10.25
N LEU A 193 -32.32 -21.37 11.28
CA LEU A 193 -31.46 -21.20 12.46
C LEU A 193 -32.31 -20.98 13.72
N PRO A 194 -31.88 -21.47 14.90
CA PRO A 194 -32.47 -21.06 16.16
C PRO A 194 -32.08 -19.60 16.48
N THR A 195 -32.87 -18.96 17.35
CA THR A 195 -32.60 -17.60 17.82
C THR A 195 -31.44 -17.59 18.82
N TYR A 196 -30.55 -16.61 18.69
CA TYR A 196 -29.39 -16.42 19.57
C TYR A 196 -29.39 -15.03 20.19
N ASP A 197 -29.77 -14.89 21.46
CA ASP A 197 -29.87 -13.58 22.13
C ASP A 197 -28.54 -12.82 22.15
N ASN A 198 -27.42 -13.53 22.38
CA ASN A 198 -26.09 -12.92 22.36
C ASN A 198 -25.74 -12.37 20.98
N TRP A 199 -26.11 -13.07 19.91
CA TRP A 199 -25.92 -12.58 18.54
C TRP A 199 -26.81 -11.38 18.26
N ASN A 200 -28.10 -11.41 18.64
CA ASN A 200 -29.01 -10.29 18.45
C ASN A 200 -28.53 -9.04 19.20
N LYS A 201 -28.07 -9.19 20.45
CA LYS A 201 -27.45 -8.10 21.22
C LYS A 201 -26.22 -7.54 20.52
N TYR A 202 -25.33 -8.41 20.03
CA TYR A 202 -24.14 -8.00 19.29
C TYR A 202 -24.48 -7.28 17.99
N LEU A 203 -25.39 -7.85 17.18
CA LEU A 203 -25.86 -7.28 15.92
C LEU A 203 -26.52 -5.91 16.14
N ASN A 204 -27.35 -5.77 17.17
CA ASN A 204 -27.98 -4.49 17.53
C ASN A 204 -26.93 -3.42 17.87
N ASN A 205 -25.87 -3.79 18.58
CA ASN A 205 -24.78 -2.87 18.88
C ASN A 205 -23.99 -2.47 17.61
N CYS A 206 -23.72 -3.42 16.71
CA CYS A 206 -23.12 -3.12 15.41
C CYS A 206 -24.01 -2.19 14.57
N TRP A 207 -25.33 -2.42 14.58
CA TRP A 207 -26.31 -1.64 13.83
C TRP A 207 -26.44 -0.19 14.31
N LYS A 208 -26.25 0.09 15.61
CA LYS A 208 -26.17 1.46 16.13
C LYS A 208 -25.07 2.28 15.44
N LYS A 209 -23.95 1.63 15.06
CA LYS A 209 -22.82 2.24 14.35
C LYS A 209 -22.88 2.06 12.82
N LYS A 210 -24.04 1.69 12.23
CA LYS A 210 -24.18 1.32 10.80
C LYS A 210 -23.61 2.33 9.80
N GLN A 211 -23.74 3.62 10.09
CA GLN A 211 -23.28 4.70 9.20
C GLN A 211 -21.75 4.72 9.01
N LEU A 212 -21.00 4.05 9.89
CA LEU A 212 -19.54 3.96 9.81
C LEU A 212 -19.08 2.86 8.84
N TRP A 213 -19.83 1.77 8.68
CA TRP A 213 -19.34 0.55 8.02
C TRP A 213 -20.23 -0.01 6.92
N CYS A 214 -21.53 0.23 6.95
CA CYS A 214 -22.45 -0.28 5.93
C CYS A 214 -22.31 0.54 4.62
N LEU A 215 -22.28 -0.16 3.48
CA LEU A 215 -22.07 0.47 2.18
C LEU A 215 -23.21 1.40 1.75
N ALA A 216 -24.44 1.09 2.16
CA ALA A 216 -25.64 1.92 1.92
C ALA A 216 -25.51 3.36 2.42
N PHE A 217 -24.60 3.63 3.36
CA PHE A 217 -24.36 4.96 3.91
C PHE A 217 -23.11 5.63 3.33
N ARG A 218 -22.47 5.05 2.32
CA ARG A 218 -21.32 5.60 1.59
C ARG A 218 -21.76 6.16 0.24
N ASN A 219 -20.91 7.01 -0.33
CA ASN A 219 -21.13 7.62 -1.64
C ASN A 219 -19.79 7.77 -2.38
N GLU A 220 -19.80 8.42 -3.53
CA GLU A 220 -18.64 8.61 -4.40
C GLU A 220 -17.45 9.33 -3.77
N LYS A 221 -17.67 10.06 -2.66
CA LYS A 221 -16.61 10.73 -1.91
C LYS A 221 -15.57 9.77 -1.32
N VAL A 222 -15.90 8.49 -1.16
CA VAL A 222 -14.89 7.49 -0.72
C VAL A 222 -13.91 7.11 -1.83
N ARG A 223 -14.09 7.61 -3.07
CA ARG A 223 -13.20 7.38 -4.22
C ARG A 223 -12.92 5.89 -4.50
N GLY A 224 -13.89 5.03 -4.24
CA GLY A 224 -13.82 3.59 -4.41
C GLY A 224 -13.09 2.85 -3.28
N HIS A 225 -12.71 3.56 -2.21
CA HIS A 225 -12.02 2.99 -1.06
C HIS A 225 -12.99 2.54 0.02
N HIS A 226 -12.98 1.24 0.30
CA HIS A 226 -13.77 0.64 1.38
C HIS A 226 -12.93 0.06 2.52
N THR A 227 -11.63 -0.05 2.30
CA THR A 227 -10.69 -0.73 3.20
C THR A 227 -9.49 0.17 3.51
N ASN A 228 -8.84 -0.11 4.63
CA ASN A 228 -7.62 0.56 5.08
C ASN A 228 -6.34 -0.02 4.45
N ASN A 229 -6.42 -0.50 3.20
CA ASN A 229 -5.31 -1.21 2.54
C ASN A 229 -4.08 -0.31 2.35
N PHE A 230 -4.26 0.99 2.18
CA PHE A 230 -3.14 1.92 2.05
C PHE A 230 -2.32 2.02 3.34
N SER A 231 -2.95 2.16 4.49
CA SER A 231 -2.22 2.17 5.76
C SER A 231 -1.56 0.84 6.05
N GLU A 232 -2.22 -0.29 5.76
CA GLU A 232 -1.60 -1.61 5.89
C GLU A 232 -0.34 -1.75 5.02
N VAL A 233 -0.38 -1.23 3.78
CA VAL A 233 0.80 -1.21 2.89
C VAL A 233 1.89 -0.30 3.45
N CYS A 234 1.56 0.89 3.97
CA CYS A 234 2.53 1.79 4.59
C CYS A 234 3.21 1.14 5.81
N VAL A 235 2.44 0.53 6.71
CA VAL A 235 2.95 -0.23 7.86
C VAL A 235 3.84 -1.38 7.41
N ARG A 236 3.48 -2.08 6.34
CA ARG A 236 4.30 -3.16 5.79
C ARG A 236 5.61 -2.64 5.19
N ILE A 237 5.58 -1.56 4.39
CA ILE A 237 6.80 -0.92 3.88
C ILE A 237 7.72 -0.55 5.04
N PHE A 238 7.15 0.08 6.08
CA PHE A 238 7.91 0.50 7.24
C PHE A 238 8.55 -0.69 7.98
N LYS A 239 7.79 -1.76 8.25
CA LYS A 239 8.32 -2.93 8.96
C LYS A 239 9.29 -3.76 8.12
N ASP A 240 9.05 -3.88 6.82
CA ASP A 240 9.73 -4.86 5.95
C ASP A 240 10.95 -4.24 5.29
N GLU A 241 10.80 -3.03 4.73
CA GLU A 241 11.82 -2.36 3.93
C GLU A 241 12.63 -1.37 4.75
N VAL A 242 11.97 -0.57 5.60
CA VAL A 242 12.65 0.48 6.38
C VAL A 242 13.34 -0.10 7.61
N LEU A 243 12.59 -0.86 8.42
CA LEU A 243 13.12 -1.50 9.62
C LEU A 243 13.82 -2.83 9.33
N CYS A 244 13.74 -3.36 8.11
CA CYS A 244 14.30 -4.67 7.74
C CYS A 244 13.90 -5.80 8.70
N ARG A 245 12.68 -5.74 9.26
CA ARG A 245 12.22 -6.64 10.33
C ARG A 245 13.19 -6.68 11.52
N VAL A 246 13.71 -5.54 11.94
CA VAL A 246 14.50 -5.36 13.16
C VAL A 246 13.90 -4.23 13.99
N LYS A 247 13.79 -4.43 15.30
CA LYS A 247 13.33 -3.36 16.19
C LYS A 247 14.37 -2.25 16.19
N ALA A 248 13.92 -1.01 16.01
CA ALA A 248 14.74 0.16 16.24
C ALA A 248 15.20 0.20 17.70
N TYR A 249 16.35 0.81 18.01
CA TYR A 249 16.86 0.81 19.38
C TYR A 249 16.05 1.71 20.34
N ASN A 250 15.48 2.79 19.81
CA ASN A 250 14.70 3.78 20.53
C ASN A 250 13.97 4.68 19.52
N VAL A 251 13.17 5.63 20.02
CA VAL A 251 12.42 6.60 19.21
C VAL A 251 13.32 7.42 18.29
N LEU A 252 14.53 7.81 18.71
CA LEU A 252 15.45 8.57 17.85
C LEU A 252 15.88 7.75 16.63
N THR A 253 16.07 6.43 16.81
CA THR A 253 16.40 5.54 15.69
C THR A 253 15.20 5.36 14.75
N ILE A 254 13.97 5.32 15.26
CA ILE A 254 12.77 5.34 14.41
C ILE A 254 12.73 6.63 13.61
N LEU A 255 13.01 7.76 14.25
CA LEU A 255 13.00 9.05 13.60
C LEU A 255 14.06 9.14 12.50
N ASP A 256 15.29 8.66 12.74
CA ASP A 256 16.33 8.52 11.71
C ASP A 256 15.83 7.63 10.55
N PHE A 257 15.16 6.52 10.86
CA PHE A 257 14.60 5.61 9.86
C PHE A 257 13.51 6.23 9.00
N VAL A 258 12.64 7.05 9.58
CA VAL A 258 11.61 7.80 8.86
C VAL A 258 12.25 8.89 8.00
N ALA A 259 13.13 9.69 8.61
CA ALA A 259 13.83 10.81 7.98
C ALA A 259 14.63 10.40 6.74
N MET A 260 15.29 9.24 6.78
CA MET A 260 16.20 8.82 5.72
C MET A 260 15.65 7.66 4.90
N GLN A 261 15.37 6.52 5.52
CA GLN A 261 15.03 5.30 4.78
C GLN A 261 13.61 5.31 4.23
N LEU A 262 12.63 5.79 5.00
CA LEU A 262 11.25 5.91 4.51
C LEU A 262 11.14 6.99 3.42
N GLU A 263 11.79 8.14 3.62
CA GLU A 263 11.84 9.21 2.61
C GLU A 263 12.44 8.70 1.29
N ASN A 264 13.63 8.10 1.33
CA ASN A 264 14.29 7.54 0.14
C ASN A 264 13.45 6.46 -0.55
N HIS A 265 12.72 5.64 0.23
CA HIS A 265 11.81 4.64 -0.33
C HIS A 265 10.71 5.29 -1.17
N TYR A 266 10.05 6.32 -0.63
CA TYR A 266 8.97 7.02 -1.34
C TYR A 266 9.50 7.84 -2.51
N GLU A 267 10.66 8.49 -2.38
CA GLU A 267 11.29 9.19 -3.50
C GLU A 267 11.53 8.23 -4.67
N LYS A 268 12.15 7.07 -4.42
CA LYS A 268 12.38 6.06 -5.45
C LYS A 268 11.07 5.55 -6.06
N LYS A 269 10.09 5.19 -5.22
CA LYS A 269 8.78 4.70 -5.65
C LYS A 269 8.08 5.69 -6.58
N PHE A 270 8.10 6.97 -6.24
CA PHE A 270 7.45 8.03 -7.01
C PHE A 270 8.22 8.36 -8.29
N ARG A 271 9.55 8.37 -8.25
CA ARG A 271 10.36 8.48 -9.47
C ARG A 271 10.14 7.31 -10.43
N ASP A 272 10.05 6.09 -9.94
CA ASP A 272 9.76 4.92 -10.77
C ASP A 272 8.37 5.05 -11.43
N PHE A 273 7.37 5.56 -10.71
CA PHE A 273 6.06 5.86 -11.28
C PHE A 273 6.12 6.93 -12.38
N ALA A 274 6.69 8.10 -12.08
CA ALA A 274 6.75 9.23 -13.01
C ALA A 274 7.48 8.89 -14.32
N ASN A 275 8.49 8.01 -14.24
CA ASN A 275 9.26 7.51 -15.39
C ASN A 275 8.63 6.26 -16.06
N ASN A 276 7.33 6.02 -15.88
CA ASN A 276 6.58 4.90 -16.48
C ASN A 276 7.12 3.49 -16.15
N ARG A 277 7.84 3.32 -15.03
CA ARG A 277 8.28 1.99 -14.57
C ARG A 277 7.18 1.24 -13.81
N CYS A 278 6.02 1.86 -13.60
CA CYS A 278 4.83 1.24 -13.04
C CYS A 278 3.77 1.00 -14.13
N ALA A 279 3.56 -0.26 -14.52
CA ALA A 279 2.58 -0.61 -15.55
C ALA A 279 1.12 -0.67 -15.04
N ASN A 280 0.89 -0.67 -13.72
CA ASN A 280 -0.42 -0.99 -13.14
C ASN A 280 -1.58 -0.08 -13.62
N PRO A 281 -1.44 1.28 -13.64
CA PRO A 281 -2.53 2.14 -14.11
C PRO A 281 -2.88 1.89 -15.58
N ARG A 282 -1.85 1.75 -16.44
CA ARG A 282 -2.01 1.44 -17.86
C ARG A 282 -2.69 0.10 -18.07
N LEU A 283 -2.26 -0.94 -17.37
CA LEU A 283 -2.87 -2.27 -17.43
C LEU A 283 -4.32 -2.25 -16.93
N PHE A 284 -4.63 -1.44 -15.92
CA PHE A 284 -6.00 -1.25 -15.45
C PHE A 284 -6.87 -0.60 -16.54
N LEU A 285 -6.41 0.49 -17.17
CA LEU A 285 -7.12 1.14 -18.27
C LEU A 285 -7.34 0.19 -19.46
N LEU A 286 -6.31 -0.56 -19.88
CA LEU A 286 -6.42 -1.57 -20.93
C LEU A 286 -7.42 -2.69 -20.58
N SER A 287 -7.50 -3.06 -19.29
CA SER A 287 -8.50 -4.04 -18.84
C SER A 287 -9.93 -3.51 -18.97
N LEU A 288 -10.13 -2.19 -18.81
CA LEU A 288 -11.43 -1.56 -18.99
C LEU A 288 -11.78 -1.45 -20.47
N LYS A 289 -10.82 -1.08 -21.33
CA LYS A 289 -10.96 -1.11 -22.79
C LYS A 289 -11.49 -2.47 -23.27
N LYS A 290 -10.85 -3.55 -22.83
CA LYS A 290 -11.30 -4.91 -23.19
C LYS A 290 -12.72 -5.22 -22.72
N LYS A 291 -13.12 -4.73 -21.54
CA LYS A 291 -14.48 -4.94 -20.98
C LYS A 291 -15.54 -4.05 -21.63
N ALA A 292 -15.12 -2.94 -22.20
CA ALA A 292 -15.96 -1.94 -22.86
C ALA A 292 -16.17 -2.23 -24.36
N ALA A 293 -15.42 -3.17 -24.95
CA ALA A 293 -15.38 -3.42 -26.38
C ALA A 293 -16.74 -3.72 -27.06
N SER A 294 -17.77 -4.10 -26.30
CA SER A 294 -19.12 -4.36 -26.81
C SER A 294 -20.06 -3.15 -26.76
N ILE A 295 -19.61 -2.02 -26.23
CA ILE A 295 -20.40 -0.79 -26.06
C ILE A 295 -19.97 0.16 -27.17
N SER A 296 -20.92 0.53 -28.02
CA SER A 296 -20.71 1.44 -29.15
C SER A 296 -21.05 2.88 -28.79
N LYS A 297 -20.79 3.83 -29.70
CA LYS A 297 -21.12 5.24 -29.45
C LYS A 297 -22.63 5.47 -29.39
N GLU A 298 -23.40 4.67 -30.14
CA GLU A 298 -24.86 4.68 -30.22
C GLU A 298 -25.51 4.20 -28.91
N ASP A 299 -24.79 3.41 -28.12
CA ASP A 299 -25.23 2.96 -26.80
C ASP A 299 -25.10 4.06 -25.72
N ILE A 300 -24.57 5.24 -26.08
CA ILE A 300 -24.33 6.36 -25.18
C ILE A 300 -25.25 7.53 -25.53
N THR A 301 -26.07 7.95 -24.56
CA THR A 301 -26.94 9.12 -24.69
C THR A 301 -26.56 10.18 -23.67
N LEU A 302 -26.31 11.41 -24.12
CA LEU A 302 -26.15 12.57 -23.24
C LEU A 302 -27.53 12.94 -22.67
N LEU A 303 -27.66 12.94 -21.34
CA LEU A 303 -28.90 13.30 -20.65
C LEU A 303 -28.93 14.78 -20.26
N SER A 304 -27.83 15.27 -19.71
CA SER A 304 -27.61 16.66 -19.31
C SER A 304 -26.10 16.92 -19.16
N ASP A 305 -25.71 18.17 -18.85
CA ASP A 305 -24.31 18.56 -18.75
C ASP A 305 -23.50 17.68 -17.75
N GLY A 306 -22.63 16.84 -18.31
CA GLY A 306 -21.79 15.88 -17.58
C GLY A 306 -22.50 14.58 -17.15
N MET A 307 -23.76 14.35 -17.57
CA MET A 307 -24.50 13.11 -17.28
C MET A 307 -24.81 12.31 -18.54
N PHE A 308 -24.47 11.03 -18.52
CA PHE A 308 -24.64 10.11 -19.64
C PHE A 308 -25.43 8.87 -19.23
N SER A 309 -26.26 8.37 -20.13
CA SER A 309 -26.84 7.03 -20.08
C SER A 309 -26.00 6.12 -20.98
N VAL A 310 -25.56 4.98 -20.45
CA VAL A 310 -24.82 3.96 -21.21
C VAL A 310 -25.57 2.64 -21.13
N LYS A 311 -26.01 2.16 -22.29
CA LYS A 311 -26.55 0.81 -22.44
C LYS A 311 -25.39 -0.19 -22.47
N SER A 312 -25.41 -1.15 -21.56
CA SER A 312 -24.42 -2.22 -21.50
C SER A 312 -25.16 -3.52 -21.25
N ASP A 313 -25.13 -4.39 -22.26
CA ASP A 313 -25.86 -5.66 -22.24
C ASP A 313 -27.37 -5.38 -22.11
N ALA A 314 -28.05 -6.00 -21.13
CA ALA A 314 -29.47 -5.77 -20.86
C ALA A 314 -29.76 -4.58 -19.92
N ASN A 315 -28.73 -3.90 -19.40
CA ASN A 315 -28.88 -2.88 -18.37
C ASN A 315 -28.50 -1.49 -18.87
N VAL A 316 -29.11 -0.47 -18.29
CA VAL A 316 -28.77 0.94 -18.53
C VAL A 316 -28.12 1.50 -17.27
N TYR A 317 -26.98 2.15 -17.44
CA TYR A 317 -26.21 2.76 -16.36
C TYR A 317 -26.12 4.26 -16.54
N ILE A 318 -26.32 5.01 -15.47
CA ILE A 318 -26.21 6.47 -15.45
C ILE A 318 -24.84 6.83 -14.91
N ILE A 319 -24.12 7.68 -15.64
CA ILE A 319 -22.80 8.17 -15.31
C ILE A 319 -22.90 9.65 -15.04
N ASN A 320 -22.25 10.11 -13.98
CA ASN A 320 -22.03 11.54 -13.74
C ASN A 320 -20.52 11.79 -13.72
N MET A 321 -20.02 12.46 -14.76
CA MET A 321 -18.60 12.76 -14.95
C MET A 321 -18.10 13.82 -13.98
N LYS A 322 -18.98 14.72 -13.52
CA LYS A 322 -18.64 15.78 -12.54
C LYS A 322 -18.38 15.19 -11.16
N SER A 323 -19.24 14.29 -10.70
CA SER A 323 -19.06 13.58 -9.43
C SER A 323 -18.22 12.30 -9.56
N ALA A 324 -17.83 11.93 -10.78
CA ALA A 324 -17.01 10.76 -11.09
C ALA A 324 -17.61 9.44 -10.58
N CYS A 325 -18.92 9.26 -10.77
CA CYS A 325 -19.67 8.09 -10.32
C CYS A 325 -20.48 7.45 -11.45
N CYS A 326 -20.89 6.19 -11.25
CA CYS A 326 -21.75 5.45 -12.17
C CYS A 326 -22.70 4.57 -11.35
N THR A 327 -23.94 4.39 -11.80
CA THR A 327 -24.91 3.52 -11.09
C THR A 327 -24.55 2.03 -11.12
N CYS A 328 -23.48 1.63 -11.82
CA CYS A 328 -23.02 0.25 -11.78
C CYS A 328 -22.35 -0.09 -10.43
N PRO A 329 -22.40 -1.35 -9.96
CA PRO A 329 -21.81 -1.74 -8.68
C PRO A 329 -20.31 -1.41 -8.54
N ALA A 330 -19.59 -1.34 -9.67
CA ALA A 330 -18.17 -0.99 -9.67
C ALA A 330 -17.92 0.51 -9.50
N GLY A 331 -18.80 1.37 -10.04
CA GLY A 331 -18.61 2.81 -10.12
C GLY A 331 -19.40 3.63 -9.11
N LEU A 332 -20.34 3.01 -8.40
CA LEU A 332 -21.25 3.67 -7.45
C LEU A 332 -20.50 4.50 -6.40
N TYR A 333 -19.37 3.97 -5.91
CA TYR A 333 -18.59 4.59 -4.85
C TYR A 333 -17.40 5.41 -5.36
N GLY A 334 -17.39 5.80 -6.64
CA GLY A 334 -16.38 6.71 -7.20
C GLY A 334 -15.16 6.03 -7.83
N ARG A 335 -15.17 4.71 -8.00
CA ARG A 335 -14.12 3.99 -8.74
C ARG A 335 -14.39 4.07 -10.25
N PHE A 336 -13.32 4.22 -11.04
CA PHE A 336 -13.45 4.24 -12.50
C PHE A 336 -13.88 2.87 -13.05
N CYS A 337 -14.96 2.86 -13.82
CA CYS A 337 -15.60 1.63 -14.32
C CYS A 337 -15.58 1.56 -15.86
N LYS A 338 -15.99 0.41 -16.42
CA LYS A 338 -16.01 0.22 -17.89
C LYS A 338 -16.92 1.24 -18.60
N HIS A 339 -18.03 1.61 -17.97
CA HIS A 339 -18.97 2.58 -18.55
C HIS A 339 -18.41 4.01 -18.60
N GLN A 340 -17.67 4.43 -17.56
CA GLN A 340 -16.96 5.71 -17.57
C GLN A 340 -15.84 5.71 -18.62
N TYR A 341 -15.18 4.56 -18.82
CA TYR A 341 -14.21 4.40 -19.91
C TYR A 341 -14.84 4.61 -21.29
N CYS A 342 -16.04 4.09 -21.56
CA CYS A 342 -16.73 4.30 -22.84
C CYS A 342 -17.02 5.78 -23.11
N VAL A 343 -17.43 6.54 -22.09
CA VAL A 343 -17.64 7.98 -22.22
C VAL A 343 -16.33 8.69 -22.57
N TYR A 344 -15.24 8.33 -21.89
CA TYR A 344 -13.91 8.84 -22.23
C TYR A 344 -13.49 8.47 -23.67
N GLU A 345 -13.67 7.22 -24.09
CA GLU A 345 -13.24 6.74 -25.41
C GLU A 345 -13.95 7.43 -26.58
N HIS A 346 -15.23 7.80 -26.41
CA HIS A 346 -16.04 8.37 -27.50
C HIS A 346 -16.22 9.89 -27.44
N TYR A 347 -15.96 10.51 -26.29
CA TYR A 347 -16.17 11.95 -26.06
C TYR A 347 -14.93 12.67 -25.47
N GLU A 348 -13.85 11.94 -25.16
CA GLU A 348 -12.60 12.47 -24.58
C GLU A 348 -12.79 13.22 -23.24
N ILE A 349 -13.89 12.93 -22.54
CA ILE A 349 -14.21 13.54 -21.25
C ILE A 349 -13.49 12.77 -20.14
N VAL A 350 -12.62 13.44 -19.41
CA VAL A 350 -11.87 12.88 -18.27
C VAL A 350 -12.56 13.25 -16.95
N ALA A 351 -12.96 12.25 -16.18
CA ALA A 351 -13.48 12.45 -14.81
C ALA A 351 -12.35 12.49 -13.77
N SER A 352 -12.64 13.04 -12.59
CA SER A 352 -11.64 13.17 -11.50
C SER A 352 -11.09 11.86 -10.94
N ASN A 353 -11.71 10.71 -11.23
CA ASN A 353 -11.26 9.38 -10.82
C ASN A 353 -10.57 8.60 -11.96
N PHE A 354 -10.25 9.25 -13.08
CA PHE A 354 -9.61 8.63 -14.23
C PHE A 354 -8.29 7.94 -13.82
N PRO A 355 -7.95 6.77 -14.42
CA PRO A 355 -6.71 6.08 -14.08
C PRO A 355 -5.50 6.98 -14.31
N PRO A 356 -4.50 6.96 -13.41
CA PRO A 356 -3.41 7.93 -13.46
C PRO A 356 -2.39 7.55 -14.54
N VAL A 357 -2.70 7.88 -15.78
CA VAL A 357 -1.88 7.62 -16.97
C VAL A 357 -1.50 8.90 -17.71
N LEU A 358 -2.07 10.03 -17.32
CA LEU A 358 -1.87 11.31 -18.00
C LEU A 358 -0.50 11.90 -17.65
N PRO A 359 0.07 12.76 -18.53
CA PRO A 359 1.29 13.51 -18.24
C PRO A 359 1.20 14.30 -16.93
N GLN A 360 0.03 14.88 -16.65
CA GLN A 360 -0.25 15.59 -15.39
C GLN A 360 -0.05 14.70 -14.15
N ASP A 361 -0.52 13.45 -14.19
CA ASP A 361 -0.35 12.51 -13.07
C ASP A 361 1.12 12.22 -12.78
N LYS A 362 1.93 12.09 -13.85
CA LYS A 362 3.37 11.83 -13.74
C LYS A 362 4.10 13.04 -13.19
N HIS A 363 3.74 14.23 -13.68
CA HIS A 363 4.27 15.50 -13.18
C HIS A 363 3.96 15.71 -11.70
N GLU A 364 2.71 15.51 -11.27
CA GLU A 364 2.32 15.63 -9.85
C GLU A 364 3.11 14.68 -8.94
N VAL A 365 3.30 13.43 -9.38
CA VAL A 365 4.12 12.45 -8.64
C VAL A 365 5.61 12.79 -8.67
N ALA A 366 6.11 13.37 -9.77
CA ALA A 366 7.49 13.86 -9.85
C ALA A 366 7.74 15.03 -8.89
N VAL A 367 6.82 16.00 -8.82
CA VAL A 367 6.84 17.10 -7.84
C VAL A 367 6.76 16.54 -6.42
N LEU A 368 5.92 15.53 -6.19
CA LEU A 368 5.86 14.86 -4.89
C LEU A 368 7.21 14.26 -4.51
N ALA A 369 7.93 13.63 -5.44
CA ALA A 369 9.25 13.05 -5.20
C ALA A 369 10.37 14.08 -5.03
N LEU A 370 10.45 15.06 -5.93
CA LEU A 370 11.63 15.90 -6.13
C LEU A 370 11.43 17.38 -5.70
N GLY A 371 10.20 17.78 -5.41
CA GLY A 371 9.85 19.18 -5.18
C GLY A 371 10.16 20.03 -6.40
N GLU A 372 10.82 21.17 -6.18
CA GLU A 372 11.20 22.14 -7.21
C GLU A 372 12.17 21.58 -8.27
N LYS A 373 12.83 20.45 -7.98
CA LYS A 373 13.74 19.77 -8.92
C LYS A 373 13.01 18.88 -9.92
N ALA A 374 11.68 18.79 -9.84
CA ALA A 374 10.92 18.01 -10.80
C ALA A 374 11.00 18.65 -12.20
N PRO A 375 11.14 17.85 -13.27
CA PRO A 375 11.02 18.35 -14.64
C PRO A 375 9.66 19.02 -14.86
N PRO A 376 9.56 20.00 -15.77
CA PRO A 376 8.28 20.61 -16.13
C PRO A 376 7.33 19.58 -16.72
N LYS A 377 6.02 19.86 -16.71
CA LYS A 377 4.97 18.96 -17.22
C LYS A 377 5.28 18.45 -18.64
N ASP A 378 5.78 19.32 -19.52
CA ASP A 378 6.08 19.01 -20.92
C ASP A 378 7.07 17.85 -21.09
N PHE A 379 7.94 17.60 -20.09
CA PHE A 379 8.84 16.45 -20.08
C PHE A 379 8.08 15.10 -20.07
N PHE A 380 6.86 15.08 -19.55
CA PHE A 380 6.04 13.87 -19.39
C PHE A 380 5.04 13.66 -20.53
N GLU A 381 4.99 14.60 -21.48
CA GLU A 381 4.14 14.50 -22.67
C GLU A 381 4.63 13.38 -23.62
N PRO A 382 3.74 12.81 -24.46
CA PRO A 382 4.15 11.83 -25.46
C PRO A 382 5.16 12.42 -26.46
N LEU A 383 6.13 11.60 -26.88
CA LEU A 383 7.12 11.96 -27.91
C LEU A 383 6.48 12.29 -29.27
N LEU A 384 5.38 11.61 -29.59
CA LEU A 384 4.56 11.88 -30.75
C LEU A 384 3.21 12.38 -30.24
N LEU A 385 2.92 13.66 -30.46
CA LEU A 385 1.54 14.13 -30.43
C LEU A 385 0.85 13.44 -31.60
N GLU A 386 -0.18 12.64 -31.35
CA GLU A 386 -1.03 12.14 -32.44
C GLU A 386 -1.64 13.36 -33.13
N ILE A 387 -1.02 13.77 -34.24
CA ILE A 387 -1.63 14.69 -35.20
C ILE A 387 -2.88 13.97 -35.68
N THR A 388 -4.04 14.46 -35.28
CA THR A 388 -5.33 14.01 -35.80
C THR A 388 -5.24 14.11 -37.32
N ALA A 389 -5.16 12.96 -37.98
CA ALA A 389 -4.97 12.85 -39.41
C ALA A 389 -6.25 13.27 -40.13
N THR A 390 -6.40 14.57 -40.40
CA THR A 390 -6.97 15.04 -41.66
C THR A 390 -5.81 15.45 -42.54
N ARG A 391 -5.29 14.52 -43.35
CA ARG A 391 -4.60 14.84 -44.59
C ARG A 391 -4.56 13.62 -45.49
N GLU A 392 -4.87 13.91 -46.74
CA GLU A 392 -5.23 13.01 -47.82
C GLU A 392 -4.12 12.02 -48.15
N VAL A 393 -4.56 10.85 -48.58
CA VAL A 393 -3.71 9.77 -49.09
C VAL A 393 -3.16 10.22 -50.45
N GLU A 394 -1.85 10.39 -50.53
CA GLU A 394 -1.13 10.18 -51.80
C GLU A 394 -0.22 8.97 -51.63
N GLU A 395 -0.53 7.95 -52.42
CA GLU A 395 0.23 6.70 -52.53
C GLU A 395 1.62 6.96 -53.10
N ALA A 396 2.64 6.40 -52.47
CA ALA A 396 3.92 6.14 -53.13
C ALA A 396 4.48 4.78 -52.69
N HIS A 397 4.89 4.03 -53.71
CA HIS A 397 5.27 2.62 -53.73
C HIS A 397 6.44 2.21 -52.82
N PRO A 398 6.55 0.89 -52.51
CA PRO A 398 7.46 0.38 -51.48
C PRO A 398 8.89 0.29 -52.01
N THR A 399 9.83 0.94 -51.33
CA THR A 399 11.27 0.73 -51.56
C THR A 399 11.90 0.11 -50.31
N VAL A 400 12.24 -1.16 -50.45
CA VAL A 400 13.31 -1.93 -49.80
C VAL A 400 13.78 -1.43 -48.42
N THR A 401 13.33 -2.13 -47.39
CA THR A 401 13.90 -2.08 -46.03
C THR A 401 15.23 -2.83 -46.00
N GLU A 402 16.33 -2.12 -45.74
CA GLU A 402 17.56 -2.73 -45.20
C GLU A 402 17.30 -3.17 -43.76
N GLU A 403 17.32 -4.48 -43.53
CA GLU A 403 17.39 -5.07 -42.20
C GLU A 403 18.76 -4.79 -41.57
N LEU A 404 18.80 -3.90 -40.56
CA LEU A 404 19.91 -3.89 -39.60
C LEU A 404 19.81 -5.14 -38.71
N SER A 405 20.54 -6.17 -39.11
CA SER A 405 20.75 -7.39 -38.36
C SER A 405 21.47 -7.10 -37.03
N LEU A 406 20.80 -7.41 -35.92
CA LEU A 406 21.43 -7.53 -34.61
C LEU A 406 22.17 -8.86 -34.59
N SER A 407 23.50 -8.82 -34.65
CA SER A 407 24.36 -10.01 -34.69
C SER A 407 24.08 -10.93 -33.52
N SER A 408 23.43 -12.05 -33.81
CA SER A 408 23.34 -13.24 -32.99
C SER A 408 24.70 -13.94 -32.90
N TYR A 409 24.96 -14.51 -31.73
CA TYR A 409 25.76 -15.73 -31.52
C TYR A 409 27.18 -15.75 -32.12
N VAL A 410 28.18 -15.58 -31.24
CA VAL A 410 29.50 -16.16 -31.50
C VAL A 410 29.46 -17.64 -31.07
N PRO A 411 29.91 -18.58 -31.92
CA PRO A 411 29.84 -20.03 -31.66
C PRO A 411 30.69 -20.45 -30.45
N GLU A 412 30.27 -21.57 -29.85
CA GLU A 412 31.12 -22.37 -28.98
C GLU A 412 32.41 -22.76 -29.71
N ASP A 413 33.55 -22.45 -29.10
CA ASP A 413 34.78 -23.19 -29.32
C ASP A 413 35.32 -23.67 -27.96
N ASN A 414 35.41 -24.98 -27.85
CA ASN A 414 35.88 -25.71 -26.68
C ASN A 414 37.42 -25.70 -26.66
N ASN A 415 38.02 -24.93 -25.74
CA ASN A 415 39.10 -25.43 -24.85
C ASN A 415 39.65 -24.34 -23.91
N SER A 416 38.78 -23.85 -23.01
CA SER A 416 39.23 -23.49 -21.66
C SER A 416 38.08 -23.83 -20.74
N SER A 417 38.29 -24.75 -19.79
CA SER A 417 37.29 -25.07 -18.78
C SER A 417 36.79 -23.77 -18.14
N TYR A 418 35.49 -23.63 -17.88
CA TYR A 418 34.91 -22.50 -17.14
C TYR A 418 35.75 -22.11 -15.90
N GLU A 419 36.37 -23.12 -15.27
CA GLU A 419 37.29 -23.00 -14.16
C GLU A 419 38.51 -22.10 -14.47
N GLU A 420 39.08 -22.24 -15.66
CA GLU A 420 40.26 -21.52 -16.13
C GLU A 420 39.95 -20.04 -16.36
N LYS A 421 38.81 -19.74 -17.00
CA LYS A 421 38.30 -18.37 -17.13
C LYS A 421 38.06 -17.73 -15.77
N ARG A 422 37.48 -18.48 -14.82
CA ARG A 422 37.25 -17.99 -13.45
C ARG A 422 38.57 -17.70 -12.72
N GLN A 423 39.57 -18.56 -12.85
CA GLN A 423 40.87 -18.34 -12.22
C GLN A 423 41.61 -17.14 -12.82
N ASN A 424 41.52 -16.93 -14.12
CA ASN A 424 42.13 -15.78 -14.79
C ASN A 424 41.51 -14.46 -14.29
N LEU A 425 40.17 -14.39 -14.19
CA LEU A 425 39.47 -13.22 -13.64
C LEU A 425 39.86 -12.95 -12.18
N LEU A 426 39.98 -13.98 -11.35
CA LEU A 426 40.40 -13.80 -9.95
C LEU A 426 41.84 -13.24 -9.85
N LYS A 427 42.76 -13.73 -10.68
CA LYS A 427 44.13 -13.22 -10.73
C LYS A 427 44.17 -11.75 -11.15
N GLU A 428 43.38 -11.37 -12.16
CA GLU A 428 43.27 -9.99 -12.62
C GLU A 428 42.73 -9.06 -11.52
N ILE A 429 41.69 -9.48 -10.80
CA ILE A 429 41.13 -8.72 -9.67
C ILE A 429 42.21 -8.46 -8.60
N PHE A 430 42.98 -9.47 -8.21
CA PHE A 430 44.05 -9.30 -7.21
C PHE A 430 45.18 -8.39 -7.70
N SER A 431 45.52 -8.46 -8.99
CA SER A 431 46.50 -7.57 -9.61
C SER A 431 46.04 -6.11 -9.55
N VAL A 432 44.80 -5.83 -9.97
CA VAL A 432 44.21 -4.48 -9.95
C VAL A 432 44.11 -3.94 -8.52
N MET A 433 43.69 -4.77 -7.56
CA MET A 433 43.65 -4.37 -6.14
C MET A 433 45.04 -4.00 -5.61
N SER A 434 46.07 -4.79 -5.95
CA SER A 434 47.44 -4.54 -5.49
C SER A 434 48.03 -3.27 -6.13
N HIS A 435 47.78 -3.06 -7.42
CA HIS A 435 48.20 -1.85 -8.13
C HIS A 435 47.54 -0.59 -7.54
N ASN A 436 46.23 -0.64 -7.27
CA ASN A 436 45.51 0.47 -6.64
C ASN A 436 46.01 0.77 -5.23
N ASP A 437 46.39 -0.25 -4.45
CA ASP A 437 46.99 -0.03 -3.13
C ASP A 437 48.37 0.64 -3.22
N GLN A 438 49.19 0.26 -4.20
CA GLN A 438 50.49 0.89 -4.44
C GLN A 438 50.35 2.38 -4.83
N ILE A 439 49.35 2.71 -5.66
CA ILE A 439 49.10 4.09 -6.10
C ILE A 439 48.48 4.92 -4.97
N HIS A 440 47.45 4.41 -4.31
CA HIS A 440 46.59 5.21 -3.43
C HIS A 440 46.90 5.04 -1.93
N LYS A 441 47.77 4.08 -1.56
CA LYS A 441 48.15 3.74 -0.17
C LYS A 441 46.94 3.59 0.76
N SER A 442 46.29 2.42 0.72
CA SER A 442 45.07 2.19 1.50
C SER A 442 45.29 2.35 3.01
N SER A 443 44.30 2.91 3.71
CA SER A 443 44.37 3.04 5.17
C SER A 443 44.26 1.69 5.89
N LEU A 444 44.98 1.55 7.01
CA LEU A 444 44.89 0.41 7.93
C LEU A 444 43.46 0.13 8.39
N SER A 445 42.66 1.18 8.62
CA SER A 445 41.25 1.08 8.98
C SER A 445 40.40 0.48 7.85
N GLY A 446 40.62 0.94 6.61
CA GLY A 446 39.96 0.42 5.41
C GLY A 446 40.26 -1.06 5.17
N LEU A 447 41.55 -1.44 5.22
CA LEU A 447 42.00 -2.82 5.06
C LEU A 447 41.42 -3.74 6.14
N ASN A 448 41.45 -3.33 7.41
CA ASN A 448 40.87 -4.11 8.51
C ASN A 448 39.35 -4.29 8.38
N LYS A 449 38.64 -3.26 7.92
CA LYS A 449 37.19 -3.32 7.69
C LYS A 449 36.84 -4.25 6.53
N PHE A 450 37.60 -4.16 5.44
CA PHE A 450 37.43 -5.04 4.27
C PHE A 450 37.72 -6.50 4.63
N LEU A 451 38.82 -6.77 5.34
CA LEU A 451 39.18 -8.09 5.83
C LEU A 451 38.09 -8.69 6.73
N LYS A 452 37.57 -7.92 7.70
CA LYS A 452 36.47 -8.38 8.57
C LYS A 452 35.20 -8.71 7.78
N LYS A 453 34.85 -7.92 6.76
CA LYS A 453 33.69 -8.21 5.90
C LYS A 453 33.90 -9.50 5.09
N LEU A 454 35.10 -9.69 4.54
CA LEU A 454 35.49 -10.92 3.85
C LEU A 454 35.39 -12.14 4.77
N GLN A 455 35.96 -12.07 5.97
CA GLN A 455 35.91 -13.14 6.97
C GLN A 455 34.48 -13.48 7.42
N ASN A 456 33.54 -12.53 7.32
CA ASN A 456 32.12 -12.70 7.64
C ASN A 456 31.29 -13.33 6.50
N VAL A 457 31.89 -13.57 5.33
CA VAL A 457 31.26 -14.36 4.26
C VAL A 457 31.27 -15.85 4.66
N LYS A 458 30.10 -16.45 4.86
CA LYS A 458 29.94 -17.85 5.36
C LYS A 458 29.17 -18.77 4.42
N SER A 459 28.82 -18.30 3.23
CA SER A 459 28.05 -19.05 2.24
C SER A 459 28.38 -18.58 0.82
N SER A 460 28.19 -19.45 -0.18
CA SER A 460 28.31 -19.10 -1.60
C SER A 460 27.45 -17.91 -1.98
N GLY A 461 26.25 -17.82 -1.41
CA GLY A 461 25.39 -16.68 -1.60
C GLY A 461 25.93 -15.38 -1.02
N SER A 462 26.42 -15.39 0.22
CA SER A 462 27.07 -14.18 0.77
C SER A 462 28.32 -13.76 -0.01
N TRP A 463 28.99 -14.71 -0.66
CA TRP A 463 30.15 -14.45 -1.50
C TRP A 463 29.76 -13.70 -2.78
N GLU A 464 28.76 -14.19 -3.51
CA GLU A 464 28.23 -13.50 -4.69
C GLU A 464 27.67 -12.10 -4.37
N SER A 465 26.96 -11.97 -3.24
CA SER A 465 26.50 -10.65 -2.77
C SER A 465 27.67 -9.72 -2.45
N PHE A 466 28.76 -10.27 -1.90
CA PHE A 466 29.97 -9.52 -1.59
C PHE A 466 30.62 -9.01 -2.87
N LEU A 467 30.74 -9.85 -3.90
CA LEU A 467 31.27 -9.49 -5.23
C LEU A 467 30.45 -8.35 -5.88
N HIS A 468 29.12 -8.43 -5.86
CA HIS A 468 28.26 -7.40 -6.46
C HIS A 468 28.14 -6.09 -5.66
N THR A 469 28.46 -6.10 -4.36
CA THR A 469 28.22 -4.94 -3.46
C THR A 469 29.46 -4.44 -2.73
N ALA A 470 30.64 -4.96 -3.07
CA ALA A 470 31.91 -4.73 -2.36
C ALA A 470 31.77 -4.90 -0.82
N GLY A 471 30.92 -5.85 -0.40
CA GLY A 471 30.66 -6.15 1.01
C GLY A 471 29.86 -5.08 1.80
N ASN A 472 29.19 -4.12 1.15
CA ASN A 472 28.33 -3.15 1.87
C ASN A 472 27.11 -3.78 2.54
N SER A 473 26.67 -4.94 2.06
CA SER A 473 25.57 -5.73 2.62
C SER A 473 25.98 -6.66 3.78
N VAL A 474 27.27 -6.78 4.11
CA VAL A 474 27.77 -7.71 5.14
C VAL A 474 28.01 -6.98 6.47
N GLY A 475 27.14 -7.24 7.45
CA GLY A 475 27.23 -6.65 8.79
C GLY A 475 28.43 -7.14 9.62
N ILE A 476 28.95 -6.27 10.48
CA ILE A 476 30.17 -6.52 11.30
C ILE A 476 29.86 -7.19 12.65
N ARG A 477 28.62 -7.09 13.17
CA ARG A 477 28.20 -7.70 14.44
C ARG A 477 26.78 -8.32 14.32
N ARG A 478 26.54 -9.48 14.94
CA ARG A 478 25.20 -10.07 15.16
C ARG A 478 25.03 -10.37 16.66
N ARG A 479 23.92 -9.95 17.27
CA ARG A 479 23.57 -10.28 18.68
C ARG A 479 22.29 -11.13 18.73
N SER A 480 22.22 -12.03 19.71
CA SER A 480 21.01 -12.83 20.00
C SER A 480 19.83 -11.90 20.33
N GLY A 481 18.64 -12.18 19.78
CA GLY A 481 17.41 -11.41 20.05
C GLY A 481 17.16 -10.18 19.16
N ALA A 482 18.06 -9.84 18.24
CA ALA A 482 17.95 -8.64 17.40
C ALA A 482 16.98 -8.75 16.20
N ALA A 483 16.36 -9.90 15.97
CA ALA A 483 15.49 -10.12 14.80
C ALA A 483 14.01 -10.03 15.20
N ILE A 484 13.21 -9.22 14.47
CA ILE A 484 11.75 -9.34 14.52
C ILE A 484 11.41 -10.71 13.93
N ARG A 485 10.74 -11.54 14.74
CA ARG A 485 10.48 -12.93 14.39
C ARG A 485 9.64 -13.02 13.12
N VAL A 486 10.12 -13.80 12.17
CA VAL A 486 9.41 -14.10 10.92
C VAL A 486 8.24 -15.04 11.22
N GLN A 487 7.10 -14.82 10.58
CA GLN A 487 6.00 -15.76 10.58
C GLN A 487 6.45 -17.11 9.98
N PRO A 488 6.21 -18.26 10.64
CA PRO A 488 6.63 -19.58 10.15
C PRO A 488 6.14 -19.95 8.73
N THR A 489 5.12 -19.26 8.22
CA THR A 489 4.55 -19.43 6.87
C THR A 489 5.38 -18.77 5.77
N SER A 490 6.18 -17.76 6.08
CA SER A 490 7.08 -17.11 5.10
C SER A 490 8.38 -17.89 4.92
N ILE A 491 8.81 -18.64 5.93
CA ILE A 491 9.96 -19.57 5.85
C ILE A 491 9.58 -20.84 5.07
N ALA A 492 8.34 -21.33 5.21
CA ALA A 492 7.86 -22.54 4.54
C ALA A 492 7.53 -22.36 3.05
N ARG A 493 7.23 -21.12 2.62
CA ARG A 493 6.94 -20.74 1.23
C ARG A 493 8.18 -20.40 0.39
N ARG A 494 9.38 -20.48 0.99
CA ARG A 494 10.63 -20.29 0.24
C ARG A 494 10.78 -21.41 -0.78
N SER A 495 11.12 -21.04 -2.01
CA SER A 495 11.41 -22.01 -3.06
C SER A 495 12.43 -23.04 -2.54
N PRO A 496 12.27 -24.34 -2.88
CA PRO A 496 13.18 -25.40 -2.44
C PRO A 496 14.65 -25.09 -2.75
N PHE A 497 14.90 -24.25 -3.75
CA PHE A 497 16.22 -23.94 -4.29
C PHE A 497 16.86 -22.66 -3.71
N ILE A 498 16.25 -22.00 -2.72
CA ILE A 498 16.84 -20.80 -2.08
C ILE A 498 17.93 -21.22 -1.09
N THR A 499 19.18 -20.81 -1.37
CA THR A 499 20.37 -21.13 -0.57
C THR A 499 20.81 -20.01 0.40
N ARG A 500 20.11 -18.86 0.44
CA ARG A 500 20.43 -17.71 1.32
C ARG A 500 19.39 -17.50 2.44
N GLY A 501 19.86 -17.13 3.63
CA GLY A 501 19.03 -16.91 4.82
C GLY A 501 18.73 -18.19 5.60
N SER A 502 17.86 -18.12 6.61
CA SER A 502 17.38 -19.31 7.34
C SER A 502 16.82 -20.35 6.35
N LYS A 503 17.43 -21.54 6.31
CA LYS A 503 17.02 -22.65 5.43
C LYS A 503 15.51 -22.89 5.60
N ARG A 504 14.83 -23.28 4.52
CA ARG A 504 13.46 -23.77 4.59
C ARG A 504 13.44 -24.88 5.66
N PHE A 505 12.80 -24.62 6.79
CA PHE A 505 12.63 -25.66 7.82
C PHE A 505 11.70 -26.72 7.24
N PRO A 506 12.13 -27.99 7.11
CA PRO A 506 11.19 -29.08 7.03
C PRO A 506 10.39 -29.04 8.33
N GLY A 507 9.08 -29.09 8.25
CA GLY A 507 8.26 -29.19 9.45
C GLY A 507 8.58 -30.52 10.15
N GLY A 508 9.29 -30.47 11.28
CA GLY A 508 9.27 -31.52 12.30
C GLY A 508 10.62 -32.07 12.76
N ARG A 509 10.71 -32.33 14.08
CA ARG A 509 11.34 -33.54 14.67
C ARG A 509 10.32 -34.71 14.55
N PRO A 510 10.72 -35.98 14.73
CA PRO A 510 10.20 -37.14 13.99
C PRO A 510 8.72 -37.47 14.19
N ALA A 511 8.24 -38.29 13.25
CA ALA A 511 6.84 -38.60 12.96
C ALA A 511 6.03 -39.14 14.16
N GLY A 512 4.92 -38.46 14.44
CA GLY A 512 3.95 -38.90 15.45
C GLY A 512 2.71 -38.00 15.46
N ALA A 513 2.08 -37.79 14.30
CA ALA A 513 0.70 -37.34 14.06
C ALA A 513 0.59 -36.53 12.75
N PRO A 514 -0.49 -36.67 11.97
CA PRO A 514 -0.69 -35.86 10.76
C PRO A 514 -0.82 -34.37 11.10
N LEU A 515 0.03 -33.54 10.48
CA LEU A 515 0.07 -32.08 10.63
C LEU A 515 -1.27 -31.44 10.26
N SER A 516 -1.88 -30.68 11.20
CA SER A 516 -3.00 -29.79 10.86
C SER A 516 -2.54 -28.77 9.81
N LYS A 517 -3.19 -28.71 8.64
CA LYS A 517 -2.88 -27.72 7.59
C LYS A 517 -2.92 -26.29 8.18
N LYS A 518 -1.84 -25.52 8.02
CA LYS A 518 -1.78 -24.11 8.48
C LYS A 518 -2.90 -23.30 7.80
N ARG A 519 -3.67 -22.57 8.62
CA ARG A 519 -4.83 -21.77 8.20
C ARG A 519 -4.40 -20.69 7.19
N LYS A 520 -5.21 -20.47 6.15
CA LYS A 520 -4.95 -19.42 5.14
C LYS A 520 -5.29 -18.05 5.73
N HIS A 521 -4.49 -17.02 5.42
CA HIS A 521 -4.80 -15.62 5.75
C HIS A 521 -5.75 -15.03 4.69
N SER A 522 -6.97 -15.56 4.62
CA SER A 522 -8.00 -15.07 3.70
C SER A 522 -9.34 -15.14 4.41
N LEU A 523 -9.90 -13.98 4.78
CA LEU A 523 -11.18 -13.92 5.48
C LEU A 523 -12.28 -14.58 4.65
N GLY A 524 -12.37 -14.29 3.35
CA GLY A 524 -13.35 -14.90 2.46
C GLY A 524 -13.22 -16.42 2.38
N ALA A 525 -12.00 -16.96 2.25
CA ALA A 525 -11.80 -18.42 2.28
C ALA A 525 -12.18 -19.00 3.65
N ASN A 526 -11.82 -18.33 4.74
CA ASN A 526 -12.11 -18.80 6.09
C ASN A 526 -13.62 -18.80 6.38
N ILE A 527 -14.37 -17.80 5.92
CA ILE A 527 -15.84 -17.79 5.98
C ILE A 527 -16.41 -18.93 5.14
N LYS A 528 -15.96 -19.07 3.88
CA LYS A 528 -16.43 -20.11 2.95
C LYS A 528 -16.22 -21.53 3.49
N PHE A 529 -15.06 -21.80 4.08
CA PHE A 529 -14.73 -23.10 4.64
C PHE A 529 -15.13 -23.26 6.12
N ASN A 530 -15.80 -22.25 6.69
CA ASN A 530 -16.19 -22.19 8.09
C ASN A 530 -15.03 -22.53 9.05
N GLN A 531 -13.96 -21.74 8.93
CA GLN A 531 -12.72 -21.86 9.69
C GLN A 531 -12.41 -20.56 10.43
N PRO A 532 -11.78 -20.64 11.61
CA PRO A 532 -11.36 -19.45 12.33
C PRO A 532 -10.29 -18.71 11.52
N ASN A 533 -10.29 -17.38 11.60
CA ASN A 533 -9.22 -16.60 11.00
C ASN A 533 -7.90 -16.86 11.74
N ALA A 534 -6.77 -16.76 11.04
CA ALA A 534 -5.47 -16.80 11.71
C ALA A 534 -5.36 -15.56 12.62
N LYS A 535 -5.01 -15.76 13.90
CA LYS A 535 -4.66 -14.65 14.79
C LYS A 535 -3.40 -13.99 14.20
N ARG A 536 -3.47 -12.69 13.89
CA ARG A 536 -2.25 -11.90 13.69
C ARG A 536 -1.62 -11.81 15.07
N HIS A 537 -0.47 -12.45 15.24
CA HIS A 537 0.38 -12.26 16.41
C HIS A 537 1.15 -10.96 16.24
#